data_AF-A0A564Z1I0-F1
#
_entry.id   AF-A0A564Z1I0-F1
#
_cell.length_a   1.000
_cell.length_b   1.000
_cell.length_c   1.000
_cell.angle_alpha   90.00
_cell.angle_beta   90.00
_cell.angle_gamma   90.00
#
_symmetry.space_group_name_H-M   'P 1'
#
loop_
_entity.id
_entity.type
_entity.pdbx_description
1 polymer ?
#
loop_
_entity_poly.entity_id
_entity_poly.type
_entity_poly.pdbx_seq_one_letter_code
_entity_poly.pdbx_strand_id
1 'polypeptide(L)'
;MSKTMSLIFETMDLLQASPATVSRCGMIYVEPMAMGWRPLATSWLGTLPESVSGNKGRQELQDLFEWLFDPCLDFIDSKCRQLIPISAMCRVKS
;
A
#
# COMPACT_ATOMS: atom_id res chain seq x y z
N MET A 1 9.61 3.50 -33.75
CA MET A 1 9.42 2.76 -32.49
C MET A 1 9.57 1.27 -32.79
N SER A 2 10.53 0.60 -32.16
CA SER A 2 10.64 -0.87 -32.24
C SER A 2 9.32 -1.51 -31.78
N LYS A 3 8.91 -2.64 -32.37
CA LYS A 3 7.75 -3.43 -31.92
C LYS A 3 7.88 -3.93 -30.47
N THR A 4 9.08 -3.87 -29.90
CA THR A 4 9.41 -4.30 -28.54
C THR A 4 9.75 -3.12 -27.64
N MET A 5 8.79 -2.23 -27.38
CA MET A 5 8.91 -1.24 -26.32
C MET A 5 7.59 -1.14 -25.56
N SER A 6 7.65 -1.38 -24.25
CA SER A 6 6.51 -1.24 -23.33
C SER A 6 6.83 -0.13 -22.34
N LEU A 7 5.89 0.81 -22.18
CA LEU A 7 5.98 1.90 -21.20
C LEU A 7 4.84 1.73 -20.21
N ILE A 8 5.18 1.74 -18.92
CA ILE A 8 4.24 1.68 -17.80
C ILE A 8 4.56 2.88 -16.92
N PHE A 9 3.52 3.60 -16.50
CA PHE A 9 3.63 4.72 -15.58
C PHE A 9 2.41 4.72 -14.64
N GLU A 10 2.63 5.13 -13.39
CA GLU A 10 1.59 5.20 -12.36
C GLU A 10 1.06 6.65 -12.26
N THR A 11 -0.25 6.81 -12.26
CA THR A 11 -0.94 8.11 -12.13
C THR A 11 -2.03 8.02 -11.08
N MET A 12 -2.18 9.06 -10.26
CA MET A 12 -3.24 9.12 -9.25
C MET A 12 -4.61 9.37 -9.86
N ASP A 13 -4.70 10.28 -10.82
CA ASP A 13 -5.93 10.59 -11.54
C ASP A 13 -5.66 10.85 -13.03
N LEU A 14 -6.72 10.79 -13.83
CA LEU A 14 -6.70 11.06 -15.27
C LEU A 14 -7.53 12.31 -15.61
N LEU A 15 -7.83 13.17 -14.63
CA LEU A 15 -8.79 14.27 -14.80
C LEU A 15 -8.32 15.30 -15.84
N GLN A 16 -7.00 15.40 -16.03
CA GLN A 16 -6.37 16.31 -16.99
C GLN A 16 -5.99 15.62 -18.31
N ALA A 17 -6.29 14.33 -18.48
CA ALA A 17 -5.96 13.60 -19.68
C ALA A 17 -7.03 13.80 -20.76
N SER A 18 -6.60 14.09 -22.00
CA SER A 18 -7.54 14.16 -23.12
C SER A 18 -8.10 12.77 -23.46
N PRO A 19 -9.37 12.64 -23.87
CA PRO A 19 -9.96 11.36 -24.30
C PRO A 19 -9.16 10.66 -25.42
N ALA A 20 -8.46 11.44 -26.26
CA ALA A 20 -7.61 10.92 -27.34
C ALA A 20 -6.27 10.33 -26.84
N THR A 21 -5.83 10.70 -25.64
CA THR A 21 -4.63 10.15 -24.99
C THR A 21 -4.95 8.82 -24.33
N VAL A 22 -6.02 8.76 -23.54
CA VAL A 22 -6.41 7.55 -22.80
C VAL A 22 -6.99 6.44 -23.70
N SER A 23 -7.48 6.76 -24.91
CA SER A 23 -7.98 5.75 -25.85
C SER A 23 -6.89 4.89 -26.49
N ARG A 24 -5.63 5.34 -26.45
CA ARG A 24 -4.49 4.65 -27.06
C ARG A 24 -3.66 3.83 -26.06
N CYS A 25 -4.01 3.88 -24.78
CA CYS A 25 -3.30 3.21 -23.70
C CYS A 25 -4.21 2.16 -23.03
N GLY A 26 -3.63 1.05 -22.59
CA GLY A 26 -4.31 0.12 -21.69
C GLY A 26 -4.30 0.69 -20.27
N MET A 27 -5.46 0.84 -19.66
CA MET A 27 -5.60 1.39 -18.31
C MET A 27 -5.90 0.26 -17.32
N ILE A 28 -5.09 0.16 -16.27
CA ILE A 28 -5.30 -0.79 -15.17
C ILE A 28 -5.70 0.03 -13.94
N TYR A 29 -6.93 -0.15 -13.48
CA TYR A 29 -7.40 0.47 -12.24
C TYR A 29 -7.05 -0.44 -11.07
N VAL A 30 -6.28 0.10 -10.12
CA VAL A 30 -5.89 -0.60 -8.90
C VAL A 30 -6.59 0.08 -7.74
N GLU A 31 -7.36 -0.68 -6.97
CA GLU A 31 -8.01 -0.15 -5.77
C GLU A 31 -6.99 -0.01 -4.63
N PRO A 32 -6.71 1.21 -4.14
CA PRO A 32 -5.74 1.41 -3.07
C PRO A 32 -6.19 0.77 -1.74
N MET A 33 -7.51 0.67 -1.51
CA MET A 33 -8.09 0.03 -0.32
C MET A 33 -7.88 -1.48 -0.29
N ALA A 34 -7.67 -2.13 -1.45
CA ALA A 34 -7.33 -3.55 -1.49
C ALA A 34 -5.88 -3.79 -1.02
N MET A 35 -4.99 -2.82 -1.20
CA MET A 35 -3.64 -2.82 -0.62
C MET A 35 -3.68 -2.25 0.80
N GLY A 36 -4.11 -3.09 1.75
CA GLY A 36 -4.06 -2.78 3.18
C GLY A 36 -2.63 -2.61 3.70
N TRP A 37 -2.48 -2.56 5.02
CA TRP A 37 -1.16 -2.47 5.67
C TRP A 37 -0.34 -3.78 5.61
N ARG A 38 -1.01 -4.91 5.38
CA ARG A 38 -0.42 -6.27 5.43
C ARG A 38 0.76 -6.48 4.46
N PRO A 39 0.69 -6.09 3.17
CA PRO A 39 1.83 -6.21 2.26
C PRO A 39 3.06 -5.41 2.70
N LEU A 40 2.86 -4.24 3.32
CA LEU A 40 3.96 -3.44 3.88
C LEU A 40 4.60 -4.15 5.07
N ALA A 41 3.79 -4.67 6.00
CA ALA A 41 4.29 -5.42 7.16
C ALA A 41 5.08 -6.66 6.71
N THR A 42 4.56 -7.43 5.75
CA THR A 42 5.24 -8.62 5.21
C THR A 42 6.55 -8.26 4.52
N SER A 43 6.59 -7.19 3.70
CA SER A 43 7.82 -6.72 3.06
C SER A 43 8.87 -6.27 4.08
N TRP A 44 8.44 -5.59 5.14
CA TRP A 44 9.32 -5.13 6.21
C TRP A 44 9.88 -6.30 7.02
N LEU A 45 9.04 -7.29 7.35
CA LEU A 45 9.47 -8.53 8.01
C LEU A 45 10.51 -9.31 7.20
N GLY A 46 10.42 -9.26 5.87
CA GLY A 46 11.42 -9.84 4.96
C GLY A 46 12.75 -9.08 4.90
N THR A 47 12.79 -7.81 5.32
CA THR A 47 13.99 -6.97 5.33
C THR A 47 14.79 -7.09 6.64
N LEU A 48 14.19 -7.66 7.69
CA LEU A 48 14.83 -7.82 8.99
C LEU A 48 15.94 -8.89 8.96
N PRO A 49 17.09 -8.63 9.60
CA PRO A 49 18.19 -9.59 9.69
C PRO A 49 17.77 -10.84 10.48
N GLU A 50 18.29 -12.01 10.08
CA GLU A 50 17.95 -13.31 10.71
C GLU A 50 18.30 -13.36 12.20
N SER A 51 19.25 -12.54 12.67
CA SER A 51 19.61 -12.42 14.08
C SER A 51 18.48 -11.84 14.95
N VAL A 52 17.61 -11.02 14.38
CA VAL A 52 16.46 -10.39 15.06
C VAL A 52 15.17 -11.13 14.73
N SER A 53 15.10 -11.72 13.54
CA SER A 53 13.91 -12.36 12.99
C SER A 53 14.16 -13.82 12.64
N GLY A 54 14.56 -14.62 13.64
CA GLY A 54 14.44 -16.08 13.54
C GLY A 54 13.00 -16.47 13.18
N ASN A 55 12.79 -17.64 12.57
CA ASN A 55 11.47 -18.05 12.04
C ASN A 55 10.31 -17.90 13.04
N LYS A 56 10.59 -18.12 14.33
CA LYS A 56 9.61 -17.95 15.42
C LYS A 56 9.27 -16.48 15.71
N GLY A 57 10.26 -15.60 15.74
CA GLY A 57 10.06 -14.17 15.98
C GLY A 57 9.31 -13.46 14.85
N ARG A 58 9.45 -13.94 13.60
CA ARG A 58 8.67 -13.41 12.46
C ARG A 58 7.17 -13.69 12.61
N GLN A 59 6.81 -14.89 13.05
CA GLN A 59 5.41 -15.27 13.29
C GLN A 59 4.81 -14.47 14.45
N GLU A 60 5.53 -14.37 15.57
CA GLU A 60 5.07 -13.59 16.73
C GLU A 60 4.85 -12.11 16.40
N LEU A 61 5.73 -11.49 15.60
CA LEU A 61 5.55 -10.10 15.14
C LEU A 61 4.37 -9.95 14.17
N GLN A 62 4.18 -10.93 13.28
CA GLN A 62 3.04 -10.91 12.36
C GLN A 62 1.72 -11.00 13.12
N ASP A 63 1.61 -11.90 14.09
CA ASP A 63 0.43 -12.05 14.95
C ASP A 63 0.17 -10.77 15.77
N LEU A 64 1.23 -10.12 16.26
CA LEU A 64 1.12 -8.83 16.94
C LEU A 64 0.59 -7.73 16.03
N PHE A 65 1.05 -7.65 14.79
CA PHE A 65 0.57 -6.66 13.83
C PHE A 65 -0.89 -6.88 13.47
N GLU A 66 -1.30 -8.13 13.25
CA GLU A 66 -2.71 -8.48 12.97
C GLU A 66 -3.62 -8.12 14.15
N TRP A 67 -3.16 -8.35 15.38
CA TRP A 67 -3.93 -8.01 16.56
C TRP A 67 -4.04 -6.49 16.80
N LEU A 68 -2.98 -5.74 16.49
CA LEU A 68 -2.89 -4.32 16.86
C LEU A 68 -3.39 -3.36 15.76
N PHE A 69 -3.03 -3.59 14.50
CA PHE A 69 -3.16 -2.56 13.47
C PHE A 69 -4.60 -2.31 13.06
N ASP A 70 -5.43 -3.35 12.90
CA ASP A 70 -6.85 -3.16 12.55
C ASP A 70 -7.60 -2.36 13.63
N PRO A 71 -7.54 -2.70 14.94
CA PRO A 71 -8.18 -1.91 15.99
C PRO A 71 -7.64 -0.47 16.10
N CYS A 72 -6.33 -0.28 15.90
CA CYS A 72 -5.73 1.06 15.93
C CYS A 72 -6.19 1.93 14.77
N LEU A 73 -6.27 1.38 13.55
CA LEU A 73 -6.77 2.09 12.38
C LEU A 73 -8.24 2.47 12.55
N ASP A 74 -9.08 1.53 13.02
CA ASP A 74 -10.49 1.78 13.32
C ASP A 74 -10.68 2.86 14.39
N PHE A 75 -9.84 2.87 15.43
CA PHE A 75 -9.88 3.91 16.45
C PHE A 75 -9.55 5.29 15.87
N ILE A 76 -8.53 5.38 15.02
CA ILE A 76 -8.15 6.64 14.39
C ILE A 76 -9.29 7.14 13.48
N ASP A 77 -9.89 6.26 12.68
CA ASP A 77 -10.96 6.63 11.76
C ASP A 77 -12.26 7.03 12.48
N SER A 78 -12.55 6.41 13.63
CA SER A 78 -13.80 6.65 14.36
C SER A 78 -13.70 7.73 15.47
N LYS A 79 -12.53 7.92 16.08
CA LYS A 79 -12.36 8.79 17.27
C LYS A 79 -11.41 9.97 17.07
N CYS A 80 -10.57 9.97 16.04
CA CYS A 80 -9.62 11.05 15.81
C CYS A 80 -10.07 11.98 14.68
N ARG A 81 -9.96 13.29 14.89
CA ARG A 81 -10.18 14.27 13.82
C ARG A 81 -8.89 14.43 13.01
N GLN A 82 -8.90 13.98 11.77
CA GLN A 82 -7.79 14.19 10.85
C GLN A 82 -7.83 15.60 10.26
N LEU A 83 -6.70 16.31 10.33
CA LEU A 83 -6.55 17.63 9.70
C LEU A 83 -6.40 17.52 8.18
N ILE A 84 -5.80 16.42 7.71
CA ILE A 84 -5.57 16.09 6.31
C ILE A 84 -5.99 14.63 6.11
N PRO A 85 -6.71 14.28 5.05
CA PRO A 85 -7.04 12.88 4.76
C PRO A 85 -5.75 12.11 4.43
N ILE A 86 -5.42 11.11 5.25
CA ILE A 86 -4.25 10.25 5.06
C ILE A 86 -4.73 8.82 4.86
N SER A 87 -4.28 8.16 3.80
CA SER A 87 -4.58 6.75 3.54
C SER A 87 -4.05 5.84 4.65
N ALA A 88 -4.74 4.74 4.94
CA ALA A 88 -4.33 3.78 5.98
C ALA A 88 -2.87 3.31 5.80
N MET A 89 -2.46 3.10 4.55
CA MET A 89 -1.09 2.74 4.18
C MET A 89 -0.04 3.76 4.65
N CYS A 90 -0.30 5.06 4.45
CA CYS A 90 0.62 6.12 4.87
C CYS A 90 0.73 6.24 6.40
N ARG A 91 -0.30 5.83 7.15
CA ARG A 91 -0.29 5.87 8.62
C ARG A 91 0.63 4.81 9.22
N VAL A 92 0.75 3.64 8.59
CA VAL A 92 1.55 2.52 9.09
C VAL A 92 3.05 2.69 8.80
N LYS A 93 3.40 3.45 7.75
CA LYS A 93 4.80 3.68 7.36
C LYS A 93 5.46 4.87 8.10
N SER A 94 4.67 5.70 8.78
CA SER A 94 5.15 6.94 9.42
C SER A 94 6.02 6.71 10.65
#